data_AF-A0A4X1STD8-F1
#
_entry.id   AF-A0A4X1STD8-F1
#
_cell.length_a   1.000
_cell.length_b   1.000
_cell.length_c   1.000
_cell.angle_alpha   90.00
_cell.angle_beta   90.00
_cell.angle_gamma   90.00
#
_symmetry.space_group_name_H-M   'P 1'
#
loop_
_entity.id
_entity.type
_entity.pdbx_description
1 polymer ?
#
loop_
_entity_poly.entity_id
_entity_poly.type
_entity_poly.pdbx_seq_one_letter_code
_entity_poly.pdbx_strand_id
1 'polypeptide(L)'
;MFEGEMTSLEALRSTGLVRAPRPIKVIDLPGVGRPSQAAKLGDQMAELHLYNQKLGEKLRGRRAEWVRCRPQYVTKFGFHTVTCCGFIPQVNEWQDDWPTFFARHRLQAQLDLIEKDYADREARELWSRLQVKIPDLFCGLEIVPALLHGDLWSGNVAEDDLGPVVYDPASFYGHSEFELAIALMFGGFPRPFFTAYHRKVPKAPGFDRRLLLYQLFNYLNHWNHFGRQYRSPSLGTMRKLLK
;
A
#
# COMPACT_ATOMS: atom_id res chain seq x y z
N MET A 1 14.27 2.89 9.27
CA MET A 1 13.77 1.58 8.79
C MET A 1 13.02 0.87 9.90
N PHE A 2 13.71 0.31 10.90
CA PHE A 2 13.06 -0.47 11.96
C PHE A 2 12.09 0.30 12.86
N GLU A 3 12.31 1.60 13.12
CA GLU A 3 11.32 2.44 13.81
C GLU A 3 10.02 2.56 13.00
N GLY A 4 10.13 2.71 11.67
CA GLY A 4 8.98 2.76 10.77
C GLY A 4 8.23 1.42 10.74
N GLU A 5 8.95 0.30 10.75
CA GLU A 5 8.38 -1.04 10.82
C GLU A 5 7.67 -1.30 12.16
N MET A 6 8.32 -0.97 13.29
CA MET A 6 7.73 -1.09 14.63
C MET A 6 6.41 -0.31 14.72
N THR A 7 6.43 0.96 14.33
CA THR A 7 5.24 1.83 14.32
C THR A 7 4.15 1.29 13.38
N SER A 8 4.54 0.70 12.25
CA SER A 8 3.63 0.06 11.31
C SER A 8 2.95 -1.17 11.92
N LEU A 9 3.71 -2.04 12.60
CA LEU A 9 3.18 -3.21 13.32
C LEU A 9 2.24 -2.79 14.45
N GLU A 10 2.59 -1.76 15.22
CA GLU A 10 1.73 -1.21 16.27
C GLU A 10 0.42 -0.66 15.71
N ALA A 11 0.49 0.11 14.61
CA ALA A 11 -0.69 0.64 13.94
C ALA A 11 -1.62 -0.48 13.46
N LEU A 12 -1.09 -1.48 12.76
CA LEU A 12 -1.86 -2.64 12.28
C LEU A 12 -2.51 -3.40 13.45
N ARG A 13 -1.76 -3.69 14.51
CA ARG A 13 -2.26 -4.40 15.70
C ARG A 13 -3.33 -3.62 16.45
N SER A 14 -3.21 -2.30 16.53
CA SER A 14 -4.16 -1.44 17.24
C SER A 14 -5.59 -1.54 16.69
N THR A 15 -5.74 -1.95 15.43
CA THR A 15 -7.05 -2.16 14.81
C THR A 15 -7.77 -3.41 15.32
N GLY A 16 -7.02 -4.42 15.78
CA GLY A 16 -7.54 -5.74 16.13
C GLY A 16 -8.07 -6.58 14.96
N LEU A 17 -7.88 -6.13 13.71
CA LEU A 17 -8.44 -6.76 12.50
C LEU A 17 -7.48 -7.75 11.84
N VAL A 18 -6.19 -7.38 11.81
CA VAL A 18 -5.11 -8.21 11.27
C VAL A 18 -4.19 -8.65 12.40
N ARG A 19 -3.67 -9.86 12.29
CA ARG A 19 -2.64 -10.36 13.21
C ARG A 19 -1.28 -10.00 12.64
N ALA A 20 -0.46 -9.37 13.48
CA ALA A 20 0.93 -9.06 13.17
C ALA A 20 1.79 -9.30 14.41
N PRO A 21 3.10 -9.61 14.30
CA PRO A 21 3.97 -9.81 15.44
C PRO A 21 3.92 -8.64 16.43
N ARG A 22 3.96 -8.93 17.74
CA ARG A 22 4.12 -7.86 18.73
C ARG A 22 5.59 -7.41 18.66
N PRO A 23 5.89 -6.15 18.30
CA PRO A 23 7.27 -5.69 18.38
C PRO A 23 7.68 -5.69 19.86
N ILE A 24 8.72 -6.48 20.19
CA ILE A 24 9.29 -6.57 21.55
C ILE A 24 10.58 -5.73 21.60
N LYS A 25 11.42 -5.87 20.58
CA LYS A 25 12.69 -5.16 20.39
C LYS A 25 13.14 -5.36 18.93
N VAL A 26 13.80 -4.37 18.34
CA VAL A 26 14.42 -4.50 17.01
C VAL A 26 15.71 -5.31 17.14
N ILE A 27 15.79 -6.46 16.46
CA ILE A 27 16.96 -7.35 16.43
C ILE A 27 16.95 -8.10 15.09
N ASP A 28 18.09 -8.22 14.41
CA ASP A 28 18.20 -8.84 13.08
C ASP A 28 18.11 -10.38 13.13
N LEU A 29 17.09 -11.00 12.52
CA LEU A 29 17.03 -12.44 12.21
C LEU A 29 16.15 -12.76 10.96
N PRO A 30 16.39 -13.86 10.20
CA PRO A 30 15.76 -14.08 8.88
C PRO A 30 14.60 -15.11 8.84
N GLY A 31 13.53 -14.75 8.11
CA GLY A 31 12.79 -15.57 7.13
C GLY A 31 11.65 -16.52 7.58
N VAL A 32 10.43 -16.33 7.03
CA VAL A 32 9.24 -17.21 7.22
C VAL A 32 8.52 -17.48 5.87
N GLY A 33 7.86 -18.64 5.75
CA GLY A 33 7.31 -19.23 4.52
C GLY A 33 5.85 -18.87 4.14
N ARG A 34 5.35 -19.50 3.06
CA ARG A 34 4.10 -19.15 2.32
C ARG A 34 2.79 -19.68 2.96
N PRO A 35 1.65 -18.96 2.84
CA PRO A 35 0.37 -19.31 3.50
C PRO A 35 -0.65 -20.07 2.61
N SER A 36 -1.58 -20.79 3.24
CA SER A 36 -2.73 -21.55 2.67
C SER A 36 -4.12 -20.94 2.99
N GLN A 37 -4.27 -20.10 4.03
CA GLN A 37 -5.55 -19.47 4.43
C GLN A 37 -5.85 -18.11 3.75
N ALA A 38 -5.68 -18.03 2.43
CA ALA A 38 -5.75 -16.76 1.70
C ALA A 38 -7.11 -16.04 1.76
N ALA A 39 -8.23 -16.76 1.88
CA ALA A 39 -9.57 -16.14 1.96
C ALA A 39 -9.75 -15.32 3.25
N LYS A 40 -9.30 -15.86 4.39
CA LYS A 40 -9.35 -15.18 5.70
C LYS A 40 -8.52 -13.89 5.69
N LEU A 41 -7.34 -13.94 5.08
CA LEU A 41 -6.50 -12.75 4.90
C LEU A 41 -7.22 -11.68 4.06
N GLY A 42 -7.86 -12.08 2.94
CA GLY A 42 -8.61 -11.14 2.10
C GLY A 42 -9.75 -10.45 2.85
N ASP A 43 -10.46 -11.19 3.69
CA ASP A 43 -11.52 -10.66 4.54
C ASP A 43 -11.00 -9.68 5.60
N GLN A 44 -9.87 -9.98 6.24
CA GLN A 44 -9.24 -9.13 7.25
C GLN A 44 -8.66 -7.85 6.64
N MET A 45 -8.03 -7.93 5.48
CA MET A 45 -7.49 -6.77 4.77
C MET A 45 -8.60 -5.81 4.30
N ALA A 46 -9.71 -6.36 3.81
CA ALA A 46 -10.87 -5.53 3.48
C ALA A 46 -11.47 -4.83 4.72
N GLU A 47 -11.53 -5.54 5.85
CA GLU A 47 -11.97 -4.92 7.10
C GLU A 47 -11.02 -3.82 7.57
N LEU A 48 -9.70 -4.05 7.45
CA LEU A 48 -8.67 -3.06 7.76
C LEU A 48 -8.83 -1.80 6.90
N HIS A 49 -9.05 -1.95 5.59
CA HIS A 49 -9.21 -0.81 4.69
C HIS A 49 -10.51 -0.04 4.93
N LEU A 50 -11.58 -0.73 5.35
CA LEU A 50 -12.85 -0.10 5.72
C LEU A 50 -12.84 0.48 7.15
N TYR A 51 -11.82 0.17 7.95
CA TYR A 51 -11.80 0.53 9.37
C TYR A 51 -11.90 2.04 9.59
N ASN A 52 -11.08 2.82 8.87
CA ASN A 52 -11.06 4.27 9.02
C ASN A 52 -12.37 4.90 8.53
N GLN A 53 -12.95 4.42 7.42
CA GLN A 53 -14.28 4.84 6.97
C GLN A 53 -15.35 4.62 8.04
N LYS A 54 -15.39 3.43 8.66
CA LYS A 54 -16.32 3.09 9.74
C LYS A 54 -16.12 3.97 10.98
N LEU A 55 -14.89 4.38 11.30
CA LEU A 55 -14.63 5.34 12.37
C LEU A 55 -15.24 6.72 12.04
N GLY A 56 -15.07 7.20 10.81
CA GLY A 56 -15.65 8.46 10.34
C GLY A 56 -17.18 8.46 10.43
N GLU A 57 -17.83 7.38 10.01
CA GLU A 57 -19.30 7.21 10.12
C GLU A 57 -19.78 7.24 11.58
N LYS A 58 -19.08 6.55 12.49
CA LYS A 58 -19.42 6.55 13.93
C LYS A 58 -19.26 7.93 14.58
N LEU A 59 -18.27 8.71 14.17
CA LEU A 59 -18.05 10.07 14.68
C LEU A 59 -19.10 11.05 14.15
N ARG A 60 -19.56 10.91 12.89
CA ARG A 60 -20.67 11.72 12.35
C ARG A 60 -22.00 11.47 13.08
N GLY A 61 -22.18 10.29 13.67
CA GLY A 61 -23.38 9.92 14.43
C GLY A 61 -23.36 10.20 15.94
N ARG A 62 -22.24 10.67 16.51
CA ARG A 62 -22.10 10.90 17.97
C ARG A 62 -21.63 12.32 18.28
N ARG A 63 -22.36 13.06 19.13
CA ARG A 63 -21.83 14.26 19.82
C ARG A 63 -20.62 13.84 20.65
N ALA A 64 -19.52 14.59 20.51
CA ALA A 64 -18.20 14.25 21.02
C ALA A 64 -18.17 13.94 22.53
N GLU A 65 -18.03 12.66 22.88
CA GLU A 65 -17.50 12.25 24.18
C GLU A 65 -15.99 12.02 24.03
N TRP A 66 -15.22 12.84 24.73
CA TRP A 66 -13.76 12.76 24.77
C TRP A 66 -13.33 11.57 25.62
N VAL A 67 -13.08 10.43 24.97
CA VAL A 67 -12.40 9.30 25.60
C VAL A 67 -10.98 9.22 25.05
N ARG A 68 -10.00 9.53 25.91
CA ARG A 68 -8.57 9.33 25.66
C ARG A 68 -8.33 7.82 25.49
N CYS A 69 -7.59 7.42 24.45
CA CYS A 69 -7.28 6.03 24.04
C CYS A 69 -8.25 5.33 23.06
N ARG A 70 -8.90 6.05 22.14
CA ARG A 70 -9.53 5.43 20.95
C ARG A 70 -8.79 5.78 19.66
N PRO A 71 -8.72 4.86 18.67
CA PRO A 71 -8.21 5.17 17.33
C PRO A 71 -8.95 6.37 16.74
N GLN A 72 -8.18 7.39 16.35
CA GLN A 72 -8.73 8.62 15.77
C GLN A 72 -8.96 8.43 14.27
N TYR A 73 -10.08 8.94 13.79
CA TYR A 73 -10.37 9.00 12.36
C TYR A 73 -9.31 9.86 11.65
N VAL A 74 -8.72 9.31 10.59
CA VAL A 74 -7.66 9.97 9.80
C VAL A 74 -8.27 10.54 8.53
N THR A 75 -8.14 11.85 8.32
CA THR A 75 -8.71 12.56 7.16
C THR A 75 -7.71 12.75 6.02
N LYS A 76 -6.42 12.53 6.26
CA LYS A 76 -5.33 12.80 5.31
C LYS A 76 -4.60 11.53 4.91
N PHE A 77 -3.93 11.56 3.76
CA PHE A 77 -3.02 10.51 3.30
C PHE A 77 -1.62 10.74 3.85
N GLY A 78 -0.93 9.67 4.21
CA GLY A 78 0.40 9.75 4.82
C GLY A 78 0.52 8.92 6.09
N PHE A 79 1.55 9.19 6.87
CA PHE A 79 1.84 8.49 8.11
C PHE A 79 2.68 9.38 9.02
N HIS A 80 2.56 9.19 10.32
CA HIS A 80 3.24 10.02 11.32
C HIS A 80 4.75 9.75 11.42
N THR A 81 5.27 8.77 10.69
CA THR A 81 6.69 8.42 10.65
C THR A 81 7.07 7.94 9.24
N VAL A 82 8.35 8.12 8.89
CA VAL A 82 8.92 7.57 7.66
C VAL A 82 8.95 6.04 7.77
N THR A 83 8.32 5.36 6.81
CA THR A 83 8.41 3.91 6.65
C THR A 83 9.42 3.56 5.56
N CYS A 84 9.73 2.28 5.38
CA CYS A 84 10.61 1.81 4.31
C CYS A 84 9.92 0.68 3.54
N CYS A 85 10.04 0.68 2.21
CA CYS A 85 9.64 -0.45 1.38
C CYS A 85 10.91 -1.06 0.79
N GLY A 86 11.28 -2.25 1.28
CA GLY A 86 12.67 -2.69 1.27
C GLY A 86 13.55 -1.68 2.03
N PHE A 87 14.72 -1.35 1.48
CA PHE A 87 15.59 -0.32 2.08
C PHE A 87 15.28 1.14 1.68
N ILE A 88 14.33 1.38 0.77
CA ILE A 88 14.03 2.74 0.27
C ILE A 88 13.07 3.43 1.25
N PRO A 89 13.45 4.59 1.83
CA PRO A 89 12.56 5.37 2.68
C PRO A 89 11.36 5.91 1.90
N GLN A 90 10.18 5.83 2.52
CA GLN A 90 8.94 6.40 2.01
C GLN A 90 8.61 7.69 2.77
N VAL A 91 8.61 8.81 2.03
CA VAL A 91 8.13 10.08 2.57
C VAL A 91 6.62 9.98 2.78
N ASN A 92 6.18 10.25 4.01
CA ASN A 92 4.82 10.03 4.47
C ASN A 92 4.15 11.33 4.99
N GLU A 93 4.66 12.49 4.56
CA GLU A 93 4.07 13.78 4.91
C GLU A 93 2.57 13.81 4.60
N TRP A 94 1.79 14.34 5.54
CA TRP A 94 0.34 14.34 5.44
C TRP A 94 -0.15 15.24 4.31
N GLN A 95 -0.98 14.68 3.43
CA GLN A 95 -1.58 15.36 2.28
C GLN A 95 -3.09 15.14 2.24
N ASP A 96 -3.84 16.14 1.78
CA ASP A 96 -5.31 16.05 1.68
C ASP A 96 -5.76 15.35 0.38
N ASP A 97 -4.90 15.32 -0.65
CA ASP A 97 -5.22 14.80 -1.98
C ASP A 97 -4.41 13.55 -2.34
N TRP A 98 -5.09 12.45 -2.64
CA TRP A 98 -4.46 11.16 -2.92
C TRP A 98 -3.66 11.15 -4.25
N PRO A 99 -4.22 11.57 -5.39
CA PRO A 99 -3.48 11.65 -6.65
C PRO A 99 -2.17 12.43 -6.51
N THR A 100 -2.20 13.57 -5.83
CA THR A 100 -1.00 14.39 -5.56
C THR A 100 -0.02 13.66 -4.67
N PHE A 101 -0.49 13.08 -3.55
CA PHE A 101 0.36 12.30 -2.64
C PHE A 101 1.05 11.14 -3.39
N PHE A 102 0.29 10.37 -4.16
CA PHE A 102 0.79 9.20 -4.86
C PHE A 102 1.75 9.57 -6.01
N ALA A 103 1.42 10.57 -6.82
CA ALA A 103 2.31 11.03 -7.89
C ALA A 103 3.65 11.53 -7.35
N ARG A 104 3.63 12.36 -6.30
CA ARG A 104 4.83 12.99 -5.74
C ARG A 104 5.62 12.08 -4.81
N HIS A 105 4.99 11.54 -3.78
CA HIS A 105 5.68 10.83 -2.69
C HIS A 105 5.86 9.32 -2.96
N ARG A 106 5.33 8.80 -4.07
CA ARG A 106 5.54 7.41 -4.49
C ARG A 106 6.21 7.34 -5.85
N LEU A 107 5.53 7.76 -6.92
CA LEU A 107 6.06 7.55 -8.28
C LEU A 107 7.26 8.45 -8.61
N GLN A 108 7.15 9.76 -8.39
CA GLN A 108 8.25 10.70 -8.65
C GLN A 108 9.49 10.32 -7.84
N ALA A 109 9.32 10.03 -6.54
CA ALA A 109 10.43 9.61 -5.68
C ALA A 109 11.20 8.38 -6.22
N GLN A 110 10.49 7.38 -6.74
CA GLN A 110 11.12 6.21 -7.35
C GLN A 110 11.82 6.55 -8.67
N LEU A 111 11.23 7.44 -9.47
CA LEU A 111 11.82 7.89 -10.74
C LEU A 111 13.04 8.79 -10.55
N ASP A 112 13.07 9.60 -9.50
CA ASP A 112 14.24 10.41 -9.14
C ASP A 112 15.45 9.53 -8.80
N LEU A 113 15.22 8.41 -8.11
CA LEU A 113 16.25 7.39 -7.86
C LEU A 113 16.71 6.73 -9.17
N ILE A 114 15.77 6.35 -10.04
CA ILE A 114 16.11 5.75 -11.34
C ILE A 114 16.91 6.73 -12.20
N GLU A 115 16.52 8.01 -12.20
CA GLU A 115 17.22 9.07 -12.92
C GLU A 115 18.64 9.24 -12.40
N LYS A 116 18.81 9.27 -11.08
CA LYS A 116 20.12 9.39 -10.43
C LYS A 116 21.04 8.20 -10.76
N ASP A 117 20.53 6.97 -10.68
CA ASP A 117 21.36 5.76 -10.73
C ASP A 117 21.51 5.21 -12.16
N TYR A 118 20.54 5.45 -13.04
CA TYR A 118 20.52 4.89 -14.40
C TYR A 118 20.44 5.93 -15.53
N ALA A 119 20.07 7.18 -15.24
CA ALA A 119 19.81 8.24 -16.22
C ALA A 119 18.93 7.77 -17.40
N ASP A 120 17.87 7.02 -17.09
CA ASP A 120 17.06 6.36 -18.12
C ASP A 120 16.17 7.33 -18.88
N ARG A 121 16.61 7.69 -20.10
CA ARG A 121 15.92 8.66 -20.97
C ARG A 121 14.47 8.28 -21.25
N GLU A 122 14.20 7.00 -21.51
CA GLU A 122 12.85 6.53 -21.86
C GLU A 122 11.92 6.61 -20.66
N ALA A 123 12.40 6.26 -19.45
CA ALA A 123 11.64 6.44 -18.22
C ALA A 123 11.24 7.92 -18.01
N ARG A 124 12.20 8.84 -18.21
CA ARG A 124 11.97 10.29 -18.08
C ARG A 124 10.93 10.80 -19.08
N GLU A 125 11.05 10.42 -20.35
CA GLU A 125 10.12 10.82 -21.42
C GLU A 125 8.71 10.25 -21.22
N LEU A 126 8.59 9.00 -20.76
CA LEU A 126 7.29 8.41 -20.44
C LEU A 126 6.68 9.03 -19.20
N TRP A 127 7.49 9.34 -18.18
CA TRP A 127 7.01 9.95 -16.94
C TRP A 127 6.44 11.35 -17.16
N SER A 128 7.14 12.19 -17.96
CA SER A 128 6.69 13.55 -18.24
C SER A 128 5.28 13.62 -18.82
N ARG A 129 4.92 12.59 -19.61
CA ARG A 129 3.58 12.42 -20.22
C ARG A 129 2.58 11.75 -19.28
N LEU A 130 3.04 10.83 -18.43
CA LEU A 130 2.16 10.06 -17.54
C LEU A 130 1.72 10.87 -16.33
N GLN A 131 2.63 11.63 -15.71
CA GLN A 131 2.35 12.35 -14.46
C GLN A 131 1.14 13.29 -14.58
N VAL A 132 0.97 13.94 -15.73
CA VAL A 132 -0.14 14.87 -15.98
C VAL A 132 -1.49 14.17 -16.17
N LYS A 133 -1.49 12.87 -16.49
CA LYS A 133 -2.71 12.06 -16.64
C LYS A 133 -3.14 11.35 -15.35
N ILE A 134 -2.30 11.38 -14.30
CA ILE A 134 -2.61 10.68 -13.03
C ILE A 134 -3.92 11.17 -12.42
N PRO A 135 -4.20 12.49 -12.30
CA PRO A 135 -5.45 12.97 -11.70
C PRO A 135 -6.71 12.42 -12.39
N ASP A 136 -6.68 12.30 -13.73
CA ASP A 136 -7.81 11.80 -14.52
C ASP A 136 -8.20 10.35 -14.16
N LEU A 137 -7.25 9.54 -13.68
CA LEU A 137 -7.50 8.14 -13.27
C LEU A 137 -8.32 8.03 -11.98
N PHE A 138 -8.44 9.13 -11.24
CA PHE A 138 -9.16 9.23 -9.97
C PHE A 138 -10.37 10.18 -10.04
N CYS A 139 -10.64 10.77 -11.21
CA CYS A 139 -11.75 11.71 -11.36
C CYS A 139 -13.10 11.05 -11.01
N GLY A 140 -13.89 11.72 -10.16
CA GLY A 140 -15.19 11.24 -9.70
C GLY A 140 -15.14 10.16 -8.61
N LEU A 141 -13.96 9.84 -8.07
CA LEU A 141 -13.82 8.96 -6.92
C LEU A 141 -13.67 9.75 -5.63
N GLU A 142 -14.47 9.41 -4.63
CA GLU A 142 -14.19 9.79 -3.25
C GLU A 142 -13.23 8.74 -2.65
N ILE A 143 -12.01 9.17 -2.33
CA ILE A 143 -10.97 8.30 -1.78
C ILE A 143 -10.87 8.55 -0.28
N VAL A 144 -11.23 7.54 0.51
CA VAL A 144 -11.07 7.58 1.96
C VAL A 144 -9.70 6.98 2.32
N PRO A 145 -8.88 7.66 3.15
CA PRO A 145 -7.60 7.10 3.59
C PRO A 145 -7.82 5.78 4.34
N ALA A 146 -7.20 4.72 3.86
CA ALA A 146 -7.20 3.38 4.46
C ALA A 146 -5.81 3.09 5.03
N LEU A 147 -5.73 2.50 6.22
CA LEU A 147 -4.46 2.01 6.75
C LEU A 147 -4.02 0.81 5.90
N LEU A 148 -2.88 0.95 5.23
CA LEU A 148 -2.28 -0.05 4.36
C LEU A 148 -1.18 -0.80 5.11
N HIS A 149 -0.95 -2.06 4.73
CA HIS A 149 0.28 -2.79 5.06
C HIS A 149 1.46 -2.19 4.28
N GLY A 150 1.23 -1.79 3.02
CA GLY A 150 2.17 -1.06 2.18
C GLY A 150 3.16 -1.93 1.40
N ASP A 151 3.28 -3.21 1.75
CA ASP A 151 4.10 -4.22 1.03
C ASP A 151 3.51 -5.64 1.17
N LEU A 152 2.20 -5.82 0.99
CA LEU A 152 1.53 -7.12 1.22
C LEU A 152 1.65 -8.09 0.04
N TRP A 153 2.83 -8.65 -0.17
CA TRP A 153 3.04 -9.78 -1.09
C TRP A 153 3.13 -11.11 -0.35
N SER A 154 3.14 -12.22 -1.09
CA SER A 154 3.13 -13.57 -0.51
C SER A 154 4.31 -13.91 0.41
N GLY A 155 5.41 -13.16 0.34
CA GLY A 155 6.56 -13.31 1.23
C GLY A 155 6.38 -12.65 2.61
N ASN A 156 5.44 -11.71 2.73
CA ASN A 156 5.17 -10.92 3.94
C ASN A 156 3.94 -11.42 4.71
N VAL A 157 3.55 -12.68 4.46
CA VAL A 157 2.41 -13.33 5.09
C VAL A 157 2.78 -14.77 5.42
N ALA A 158 2.55 -15.15 6.67
CA ALA A 158 2.61 -16.53 7.14
C ALA A 158 1.27 -16.92 7.75
N GLU A 159 1.18 -18.16 8.21
CA GLU A 159 0.01 -18.65 8.93
C GLU A 159 0.43 -19.54 10.09
N ASP A 160 -0.43 -19.59 11.09
CA ASP A 160 -0.41 -20.56 12.16
C ASP A 160 -1.84 -21.10 12.40
N ASP A 161 -2.02 -21.89 13.45
CA ASP A 161 -3.31 -22.50 13.81
C ASP A 161 -4.44 -21.47 14.05
N LEU A 162 -4.10 -20.22 14.39
CA LEU A 162 -5.05 -19.14 14.61
C LEU A 162 -5.35 -18.34 13.32
N GLY A 163 -4.60 -18.58 12.24
CA GLY A 163 -4.81 -18.04 10.90
C GLY A 163 -3.65 -17.18 10.39
N PRO A 164 -3.90 -16.29 9.41
CA PRO A 164 -2.82 -15.55 8.75
C PRO A 164 -2.21 -14.51 9.69
N VAL A 165 -0.92 -14.26 9.51
CA VAL A 165 -0.11 -13.27 10.21
C VAL A 165 0.68 -12.49 9.17
N VAL A 166 0.56 -11.16 9.20
CA VAL A 166 1.31 -10.25 8.31
C VAL A 166 2.53 -9.69 9.02
N TYR A 167 3.62 -9.45 8.30
CA TYR A 167 4.88 -8.93 8.83
C TYR A 167 5.64 -8.14 7.76
N ASP A 168 6.72 -7.48 8.15
CA ASP A 168 7.51 -6.55 7.33
C ASP A 168 6.68 -5.42 6.68
N PRO A 169 5.85 -4.69 7.45
CA PRO A 169 4.99 -3.65 6.88
C PRO A 169 5.74 -2.36 6.53
N ALA A 170 5.26 -1.70 5.48
CA ALA A 170 5.62 -0.35 5.06
C ALA A 170 4.41 0.59 5.20
N SER A 171 3.77 0.61 6.36
CA SER A 171 2.41 1.14 6.51
C SER A 171 2.29 2.64 6.25
N PHE A 172 1.16 3.04 5.67
CA PHE A 172 0.71 4.42 5.58
C PHE A 172 -0.80 4.46 5.33
N TYR A 173 -1.43 5.63 5.50
CA TYR A 173 -2.81 5.87 5.09
C TYR A 173 -2.83 6.25 3.60
N GLY A 174 -3.45 5.41 2.78
CA GLY A 174 -3.50 5.57 1.33
C GLY A 174 -4.83 5.10 0.72
N HIS A 175 -4.91 5.09 -0.61
CA HIS A 175 -6.04 4.45 -1.28
C HIS A 175 -5.97 2.93 -1.14
N SER A 176 -7.06 2.30 -0.69
CA SER A 176 -7.16 0.86 -0.45
C SER A 176 -6.77 -0.03 -1.64
N GLU A 177 -7.00 0.43 -2.88
CA GLU A 177 -6.63 -0.28 -4.10
C GLU A 177 -5.10 -0.43 -4.27
N PHE A 178 -4.28 0.40 -3.61
CA PHE A 178 -2.81 0.33 -3.68
C PHE A 178 -2.28 -1.05 -3.25
N GLU A 179 -2.81 -1.59 -2.15
CA GLU A 179 -2.36 -2.87 -1.58
C GLU A 179 -2.59 -4.05 -2.53
N LEU A 180 -3.67 -3.98 -3.33
CA LEU A 180 -4.05 -5.07 -4.22
C LEU A 180 -3.06 -5.26 -5.37
N ALA A 181 -2.25 -4.25 -5.69
CA ALA A 181 -1.26 -4.32 -6.75
C ALA A 181 -0.13 -5.30 -6.40
N ILE A 182 0.52 -5.09 -5.26
CA ILE A 182 1.62 -5.96 -4.82
C ILE A 182 1.11 -7.36 -4.48
N ALA A 183 -0.12 -7.47 -3.95
CA ALA A 183 -0.81 -8.72 -3.69
C ALA A 183 -1.05 -9.60 -4.94
N LEU A 184 -1.09 -9.02 -6.15
CA LEU A 184 -1.18 -9.76 -7.41
C LEU A 184 0.19 -10.10 -8.03
N MET A 185 1.25 -9.50 -7.51
CA MET A 185 2.60 -9.62 -8.06
C MET A 185 3.39 -10.73 -7.35
N PHE A 186 4.51 -11.15 -7.95
CA PHE A 186 5.51 -12.02 -7.30
C PHE A 186 4.96 -13.33 -6.72
N GLY A 187 4.18 -14.05 -7.53
CA GLY A 187 3.50 -15.29 -7.13
C GLY A 187 2.04 -15.09 -6.76
N GLY A 188 1.66 -13.88 -6.32
CA GLY A 188 0.28 -13.45 -6.09
C GLY A 188 -0.47 -14.23 -5.01
N PHE A 189 -1.50 -13.61 -4.43
CA PHE A 189 -2.47 -14.35 -3.65
C PHE A 189 -3.44 -15.12 -4.56
N PRO A 190 -3.98 -16.26 -4.11
CA PRO A 190 -4.94 -17.02 -4.90
C PRO A 190 -6.29 -16.28 -4.96
N ARG A 191 -7.10 -16.61 -5.99
CA ARG A 191 -8.43 -16.02 -6.24
C ARG A 191 -9.35 -15.87 -5.01
N PRO A 192 -9.36 -16.79 -4.03
CA PRO A 192 -10.18 -16.64 -2.83
C PRO A 192 -9.89 -15.35 -2.04
N PHE A 193 -8.63 -14.89 -1.99
CA PHE A 193 -8.27 -13.61 -1.35
C PHE A 193 -9.03 -12.44 -1.98
N PHE A 194 -8.95 -12.29 -3.30
CA PHE A 194 -9.59 -11.18 -4.01
C PHE A 194 -11.11 -11.26 -4.00
N THR A 195 -11.65 -12.48 -4.01
CA THR A 195 -13.10 -12.71 -3.93
C THR A 195 -13.64 -12.31 -2.56
N ALA A 196 -12.94 -12.68 -1.48
CA ALA A 196 -13.28 -12.26 -0.12
C ALA A 196 -13.16 -10.74 0.02
N TYR A 197 -12.06 -10.15 -0.45
CA TYR A 197 -11.83 -8.71 -0.41
C TYR A 197 -12.93 -7.92 -1.14
N HIS A 198 -13.20 -8.26 -2.41
CA HIS A 198 -14.15 -7.50 -3.23
C HIS A 198 -15.62 -7.71 -2.87
N ARG A 199 -15.96 -8.73 -2.05
CA ARG A 199 -17.29 -8.83 -1.43
C ARG A 199 -17.56 -7.69 -0.47
N LYS A 200 -16.52 -7.17 0.20
CA LYS A 200 -16.63 -6.07 1.17
C LYS A 200 -16.26 -4.72 0.57
N VAL A 201 -15.28 -4.69 -0.34
CA VAL A 201 -14.83 -3.49 -1.05
C VAL A 201 -15.01 -3.68 -2.56
N PRO A 202 -16.20 -3.33 -3.11
CA PRO A 202 -16.46 -3.46 -4.53
C PRO A 202 -15.46 -2.67 -5.39
N LYS A 203 -15.15 -3.18 -6.58
CA LYS A 203 -14.29 -2.47 -7.52
C LYS A 203 -14.99 -1.19 -8.01
N ALA A 204 -14.36 -0.04 -7.81
CA ALA A 204 -14.84 1.21 -8.38
C ALA A 204 -14.60 1.27 -9.91
N PRO A 205 -15.37 2.05 -10.67
CA PRO A 205 -15.09 2.30 -12.08
C PRO A 205 -13.64 2.72 -12.31
N GLY A 206 -12.99 2.19 -13.35
CA GLY A 206 -11.57 2.44 -13.64
C GLY A 206 -10.56 1.67 -12.79
N PHE A 207 -11.01 0.74 -11.93
CA PHE A 207 -10.16 -0.08 -11.06
C PHE A 207 -8.96 -0.70 -11.80
N ASP A 208 -9.18 -1.35 -12.95
CA ASP A 208 -8.09 -2.07 -13.62
C ASP A 208 -6.98 -1.14 -14.14
N ARG A 209 -7.31 0.10 -14.55
CA ARG A 209 -6.29 1.10 -14.92
C ARG A 209 -5.51 1.60 -13.70
N ARG A 210 -6.19 1.84 -12.57
CA ARG A 210 -5.53 2.22 -11.31
C ARG A 210 -4.67 1.09 -10.76
N LEU A 211 -5.11 -0.16 -10.89
CA LEU A 211 -4.32 -1.32 -10.53
C LEU A 211 -3.00 -1.37 -11.31
N LEU A 212 -3.02 -1.13 -12.62
CA LEU A 212 -1.79 -1.01 -13.43
C LEU A 212 -0.89 0.13 -12.94
N LEU A 213 -1.47 1.28 -12.55
CA LEU A 213 -0.73 2.40 -11.98
C LEU A 213 -0.06 2.04 -10.65
N TYR A 214 -0.73 1.28 -9.79
CA TYR A 214 -0.14 0.79 -8.54
C TYR A 214 0.90 -0.30 -8.76
N GLN A 215 0.74 -1.16 -9.77
CA GLN A 215 1.77 -2.12 -10.16
C GLN A 215 3.03 -1.41 -10.70
N LEU A 216 2.87 -0.28 -11.40
CA LEU A 216 4.00 0.54 -11.84
C LEU A 216 4.88 0.96 -10.66
N PHE A 217 4.28 1.42 -9.55
CA PHE A 217 5.05 1.76 -8.34
C PHE A 217 5.92 0.58 -7.88
N ASN A 218 5.36 -0.63 -7.81
CA ASN A 218 6.08 -1.81 -7.37
C ASN A 218 7.19 -2.21 -8.34
N TYR A 219 6.98 -2.09 -9.66
CA TYR A 219 8.03 -2.34 -10.65
C TYR A 219 9.17 -1.31 -10.57
N LEU A 220 8.87 -0.03 -10.37
CA LEU A 220 9.89 1.01 -10.17
C LEU A 220 10.68 0.77 -8.89
N ASN A 221 10.00 0.41 -7.80
CA ASN A 221 10.65 0.03 -6.54
C ASN A 221 11.59 -1.17 -6.73
N HIS A 222 11.14 -2.21 -7.45
CA HIS A 222 11.97 -3.37 -7.74
C HIS A 222 13.13 -3.05 -8.70
N TRP A 223 12.98 -2.10 -9.60
CA TRP A 223 14.10 -1.62 -10.42
C TRP A 223 15.17 -0.97 -9.55
N ASN A 224 14.79 -0.12 -8.61
CA ASN A 224 15.73 0.49 -7.68
C ASN A 224 16.39 -0.53 -6.73
N HIS A 225 15.67 -1.57 -6.29
CA HIS A 225 16.22 -2.59 -5.39
C HIS A 225 17.09 -3.64 -6.07
N PHE A 226 16.64 -4.14 -7.22
CA PHE A 226 17.17 -5.38 -7.80
C PHE A 226 17.81 -5.18 -9.17
N GLY A 227 17.63 -4.01 -9.79
CA GLY A 227 18.32 -3.64 -11.02
C GLY A 227 17.50 -3.73 -12.30
N ARG A 228 18.22 -3.67 -13.43
CA ARG A 228 17.67 -3.40 -14.77
C ARG A 228 16.69 -4.46 -15.28
N GLN A 229 16.59 -5.65 -14.70
CA GLN A 229 15.59 -6.64 -15.11
C GLN A 229 14.15 -6.12 -14.93
N TYR A 230 13.93 -5.16 -14.03
CA TYR A 230 12.63 -4.52 -13.81
C TYR A 230 12.39 -3.27 -14.68
N ARG A 231 13.36 -2.86 -15.50
CA ARG A 231 13.20 -1.76 -16.46
C ARG A 231 12.09 -2.05 -17.47
N SER A 232 12.19 -3.18 -18.16
CA SER A 232 11.23 -3.56 -19.22
C SER A 232 9.78 -3.59 -18.73
N PRO A 233 9.43 -4.27 -17.60
CA PRO A 233 8.06 -4.24 -17.09
C PRO A 233 7.62 -2.86 -16.61
N SER A 234 8.51 -2.03 -16.04
CA SER A 234 8.19 -0.64 -15.67
C SER A 234 7.76 0.18 -16.89
N LEU A 235 8.62 0.24 -17.92
CA LEU A 235 8.35 1.04 -19.13
C LEU A 235 7.18 0.47 -19.93
N GLY A 236 7.03 -0.85 -19.97
CA GLY A 236 5.87 -1.50 -20.56
C GLY A 236 4.56 -1.09 -19.87
N THR A 237 4.56 -0.96 -18.55
CA THR A 237 3.40 -0.51 -17.77
C THR A 237 3.11 0.97 -18.02
N MET A 238 4.14 1.83 -18.05
CA MET A 238 3.97 3.25 -18.39
C MET A 238 3.36 3.43 -19.79
N ARG A 239 3.82 2.67 -20.79
CA ARG A 239 3.23 2.68 -22.14
C ARG A 239 1.76 2.26 -22.15
N LYS A 240 1.39 1.25 -21.38
CA LYS A 240 -0.02 0.80 -21.26
C LYS A 240 -0.90 1.88 -20.65
N LEU A 241 -0.41 2.60 -19.65
CA LEU A 241 -1.14 3.70 -18.99
C LEU A 241 -1.29 4.94 -19.88
N LEU A 242 -0.39 5.13 -20.85
CA LEU A 242 -0.45 6.25 -21.78
C LEU A 242 -1.41 6.04 -22.97
N LYS A 243 -1.75 4.78 -23.27
CA LYS A 243 -2.81 4.40 -24.20
C LYS A 243 -4.18 4.70 -23.59
#